data_AF-A0A821QSU0-F1
#
_entry.id   AF-A0A821QSU0-F1
#
_cell.length_a   1.000
_cell.length_b   1.000
_cell.length_c   1.000
_cell.angle_alpha   90.00
_cell.angle_beta   90.00
_cell.angle_gamma   90.00
#
_symmetry.space_group_name_H-M   'P 1'
#
loop_
_entity.id
_entity.type
_entity.pdbx_description
1 polymer ?
#
loop_
_entity_poly.entity_id
_entity_poly.type
_entity_poly.pdbx_seq_one_letter_code
_entity_poly.pdbx_strand_id
1 'polypeptide(L)'
;MARPLSIYFTYPLPDPMLDRFCLQILPEIHEKVKRLDLELLSMERILRCTNYPNLSEITLYNIEIERALQLFSGQIFNFDSFAIH
;
A
#
# COMPACT_ATOMS: atom_id res chain seq x y z
N MET A 1 19.04 -26.33 -0.35
CA MET A 1 18.31 -25.24 -1.03
C MET A 1 18.21 -24.07 -0.05
N ALA A 2 19.06 -23.05 -0.21
CA ALA A 2 19.04 -21.88 0.65
C ALA A 2 17.85 -20.98 0.24
N ARG A 3 16.95 -20.69 1.18
CA ARG A 3 15.91 -19.67 0.98
C ARG A 3 16.61 -18.30 0.91
N PRO A 4 16.24 -17.41 -0.01
CA PRO A 4 16.74 -16.04 0.03
C PRO A 4 16.27 -15.39 1.35
N LEU A 5 17.20 -14.82 2.09
CA LEU A 5 16.92 -13.95 3.24
C LEU A 5 16.13 -12.74 2.73
N SER A 6 14.81 -12.80 2.83
CA SER A 6 13.96 -11.62 2.66
C SER A 6 13.97 -10.87 3.98
N ILE A 7 14.90 -9.93 4.10
CA ILE A 7 14.92 -8.99 5.23
C ILE A 7 13.86 -7.94 4.94
N TYR A 8 12.67 -8.11 5.51
CA TYR A 8 11.62 -7.10 5.49
C TYR A 8 11.91 -6.10 6.62
N PHE A 9 12.40 -4.92 6.26
CA PHE A 9 12.46 -3.81 7.22
C PHE A 9 11.03 -3.25 7.39
N THR A 10 10.28 -3.80 8.36
CA THR A 10 8.92 -3.37 8.72
C THR A 10 8.95 -2.25 9.77
N TYR A 11 9.77 -1.22 9.55
CA TYR A 11 9.66 0.00 10.36
C TYR A 11 8.74 0.98 9.62
N PRO A 12 7.74 1.58 10.31
CA PRO A 12 6.91 2.59 9.68
C PRO A 12 7.82 3.71 9.17
N LEU A 13 7.65 4.08 7.90
CA LEU A 13 8.39 5.19 7.33
C LEU A 13 8.07 6.45 8.13
N PRO A 14 9.08 7.18 8.64
CA PRO A 14 8.88 8.49 9.24
C PRO A 14 8.13 9.41 8.28
N ASP A 15 7.22 10.22 8.83
CA ASP A 15 6.37 11.12 8.04
C ASP A 15 7.12 11.94 6.99
N PRO A 16 8.29 12.54 7.28
CA PRO A 16 9.01 13.33 6.27
C PRO A 16 9.50 12.50 5.07
N MET A 17 9.83 11.22 5.30
CA MET A 17 10.21 10.32 4.20
C MET A 17 8.99 9.87 3.41
N LEU A 18 7.87 9.64 4.08
CA LEU A 18 6.61 9.31 3.42
C LEU A 18 6.12 10.49 2.56
N ASP A 19 6.22 11.72 3.06
CA ASP A 19 5.89 12.93 2.30
C ASP A 19 6.78 13.09 1.07
N ARG A 20 8.10 12.87 1.23
CA ARG A 20 9.01 12.93 0.09
C ARG A 20 8.69 11.87 -0.95
N PHE A 21 8.38 10.65 -0.51
CA PHE A 21 7.98 9.57 -1.41
C PHE A 21 6.70 9.93 -2.17
N CYS A 22 5.67 10.40 -1.46
CA CYS A 22 4.40 10.86 -2.01
C CYS A 22 4.58 12.02 -3.01
N LEU A 23 5.34 13.04 -2.66
CA LEU A 23 5.41 14.27 -3.46
C LEU A 23 6.43 14.21 -4.61
N GLN A 24 7.51 13.43 -4.47
CA GLN A 24 8.63 13.47 -5.41
C GLN A 24 8.78 12.18 -6.22
N ILE A 25 8.53 11.01 -5.62
CA ILE A 25 8.85 9.72 -6.25
C ILE A 25 7.61 9.13 -6.91
N LEU A 26 6.51 9.05 -6.17
CA LEU A 26 5.26 8.47 -6.63
C LEU A 26 4.74 9.07 -7.96
N PRO A 27 4.77 10.39 -8.18
CA PRO A 27 4.32 10.99 -9.45
C PRO A 27 5.16 10.59 -10.66
N GLU A 28 6.39 10.08 -10.48
CA GLU A 28 7.23 9.64 -11.60
C GLU A 28 7.01 8.16 -11.94
N ILE A 29 6.50 7.37 -11.00
CA ILE A 29 6.39 5.91 -11.14
C ILE A 29 4.96 5.38 -11.13
N HIS A 30 3.96 6.18 -10.75
CA HIS A 30 2.58 5.72 -10.50
C HIS A 30 1.96 4.92 -11.65
N GLU A 31 2.23 5.30 -12.90
CA GLU A 31 1.73 4.57 -14.07
C GLU A 31 2.33 3.16 -14.22
N LYS A 32 3.53 2.92 -13.66
CA LYS A 32 4.22 1.63 -13.73
C LYS A 32 3.91 0.74 -12.53
N VAL A 33 3.28 1.28 -11.48
CA VAL A 33 2.94 0.54 -10.27
C VAL A 33 1.79 -0.41 -10.56
N LYS A 34 2.07 -1.71 -10.46
CA LYS A 34 1.06 -2.79 -10.57
C LYS A 34 0.64 -3.37 -9.23
N ARG A 35 1.51 -3.27 -8.24
CA ARG A 35 1.36 -3.82 -6.89
C ARG A 35 1.82 -2.81 -5.86
N LEU A 36 1.02 -2.63 -4.80
CA LEU A 36 1.40 -1.87 -3.63
C LEU A 36 1.33 -2.76 -2.39
N ASP A 37 2.44 -2.85 -1.67
CA ASP A 37 2.49 -3.48 -0.36
C ASP A 37 2.57 -2.36 0.68
N LEU A 38 1.48 -2.14 1.43
CA LEU A 38 1.31 -0.97 2.29
C LEU A 38 1.03 -1.37 3.74
N GLU A 39 1.61 -0.57 4.64
CA GLU A 39 1.26 -0.58 6.06
C GLU A 39 0.07 0.38 6.28
N LEU A 40 -0.81 0.06 7.23
CA LEU A 40 -2.09 0.74 7.44
C LEU A 40 -1.96 2.27 7.59
N LEU A 41 -1.00 2.76 8.38
CA LEU A 41 -0.84 4.19 8.64
C LEU A 41 -0.35 4.93 7.39
N SER A 42 0.49 4.30 6.58
CA SER A 42 0.96 4.87 5.32
C SER A 42 -0.02 4.73 4.15
N MET A 43 -0.92 3.73 4.22
CA MET A 43 -1.82 3.36 3.13
C MET A 43 -2.67 4.54 2.64
N GLU A 44 -3.37 5.20 3.55
CA GLU A 44 -4.30 6.29 3.18
C GLU A 44 -3.56 7.44 2.47
N ARG A 45 -2.37 7.80 2.96
CA ARG A 45 -1.57 8.87 2.37
C ARG A 45 -1.07 8.50 0.98
N ILE A 46 -0.57 7.27 0.81
CA ILE A 46 -0.05 6.79 -0.47
C ILE A 46 -1.20 6.70 -1.49
N LEU A 47 -2.31 6.08 -1.13
CA LEU A 47 -3.46 5.90 -2.03
C LEU A 47 -4.14 7.21 -2.41
N ARG A 48 -4.11 8.23 -1.55
CA ARG A 48 -4.65 9.56 -1.87
C ARG A 48 -3.67 10.44 -2.64
N CYS A 49 -2.39 10.08 -2.71
CA CYS A 49 -1.37 10.95 -3.28
C CYS A 49 -1.45 11.07 -4.80
N THR A 50 -1.84 10.00 -5.49
CA THR A 50 -1.88 9.97 -6.97
C THR A 50 -2.84 8.89 -7.46
N ASN A 51 -3.13 8.91 -8.76
CA ASN A 51 -3.88 7.86 -9.43
C ASN A 51 -2.94 6.76 -9.90
N TYR A 52 -3.33 5.50 -9.68
CA TYR A 52 -2.55 4.35 -10.12
C TYR A 52 -3.28 3.59 -11.25
N PRO A 53 -3.17 4.03 -12.51
CA PRO A 53 -4.00 3.51 -13.60
C PRO A 53 -3.79 2.02 -13.90
N ASN A 54 -2.62 1.48 -13.55
CA ASN A 54 -2.24 0.08 -13.81
C ASN A 54 -2.16 -0.77 -12.54
N LEU A 55 -2.64 -0.25 -11.39
CA LEU A 55 -2.64 -0.98 -10.14
C LEU A 55 -3.66 -2.11 -10.18
N SER A 56 -3.19 -3.33 -9.98
CA SER A 56 -4.02 -4.54 -9.97
C SER A 56 -4.01 -5.26 -8.62
N GLU A 57 -3.04 -4.97 -7.75
CA GLU A 57 -2.86 -5.67 -6.48
C GLU A 57 -2.50 -4.71 -5.35
N ILE A 58 -3.17 -4.86 -4.21
CA ILE A 58 -2.78 -4.21 -2.95
C ILE A 58 -2.66 -5.28 -1.87
N THR A 59 -1.50 -5.35 -1.22
CA THR A 59 -1.31 -6.14 -0.01
C THR A 59 -1.26 -5.18 1.18
N LEU A 60 -2.09 -5.44 2.18
CA LEU A 60 -2.05 -4.72 3.44
C LEU A 60 -1.37 -5.60 4.48
N TYR A 61 -0.35 -5.08 5.15
CA TYR A 61 0.29 -5.76 6.27
C TYR A 61 0.17 -4.92 7.54
N ASN A 62 0.28 -5.61 8.68
CA ASN A 62 0.09 -5.01 10.01
C ASN A 62 -1.30 -4.37 10.20
N ILE A 63 -2.34 -4.97 9.62
CA ILE A 63 -3.71 -4.49 9.71
C ILE A 63 -4.48 -5.20 10.81
N GLU A 64 -5.12 -4.41 11.70
CA GLU A 64 -6.18 -4.93 12.56
C GLU A 64 -7.42 -5.17 11.71
N ILE A 65 -7.94 -6.40 11.73
CA ILE A 65 -9.07 -6.84 10.87
C ILE A 65 -10.26 -5.88 10.96
N GLU A 66 -10.55 -5.35 12.15
CA GLU A 66 -11.65 -4.41 12.37
C GLU A 66 -11.46 -3.08 11.63
N ARG A 67 -10.23 -2.55 11.59
CA ARG A 67 -9.90 -1.34 10.82
C ARG A 67 -9.92 -1.60 9.32
N ALA A 68 -9.50 -2.79 8.88
CA ALA A 68 -9.59 -3.20 7.48
C ALA A 68 -11.04 -3.13 7.00
N LEU A 69 -11.96 -3.73 7.75
CA LEU A 69 -13.37 -3.77 7.42
C LEU A 69 -14.00 -2.37 7.38
N GLN A 70 -13.60 -1.47 8.28
CA GLN A 70 -14.07 -0.08 8.26
C GLN A 70 -13.59 0.68 7.02
N LEU A 71 -12.34 0.48 6.61
CA LEU A 71 -11.77 1.13 5.42
C LEU A 71 -12.43 0.66 4.12
N PHE A 72 -12.75 -0.62 4.02
CA PHE A 72 -13.43 -1.17 2.85
C PHE A 72 -14.96 -0.97 2.85
N SER A 73 -15.58 -0.72 4.01
CA SER A 73 -17.03 -0.47 4.10
C SER A 73 -17.44 0.99 3.84
N GLY A 74 -16.50 1.94 3.87
CA GLY A 74 -16.77 3.39 3.72
C GLY A 74 -16.70 3.99 2.30
N GLN A 75 -16.44 3.18 1.26
CA GLN A 75 -16.11 3.55 -0.14
C GLN A 75 -14.61 3.82 -0.44
N ILE A 76 -14.13 3.26 -1.57
CA ILE A 76 -13.39 3.93 -2.69
C ILE A 76 -12.82 2.87 -3.66
N PHE A 77 -12.60 1.62 -3.25
CA PHE A 77 -12.01 0.60 -4.13
C PHE A 77 -12.96 -0.58 -4.40
N ASN A 78 -13.36 -0.74 -5.66
CA ASN A 78 -14.04 -1.94 -6.14
C ASN A 78 -12.98 -2.99 -6.48
N PHE A 79 -12.57 -3.80 -5.50
CA PHE A 79 -11.72 -4.96 -5.75
C PHE A 79 -12.61 -6.17 -6.00
N ASP A 80 -12.64 -6.66 -7.25
CA ASP A 80 -13.43 -7.83 -7.65
C ASP A 80 -13.00 -9.15 -6.97
N SER A 81 -11.97 -9.15 -6.12
CA SER A 81 -11.56 -10.33 -5.37
C SER A 81 -10.69 -9.98 -4.17
N PHE A 82 -11.19 -10.28 -2.96
CA PHE A 82 -10.35 -10.41 -1.77
C PHE A 82 -10.03 -11.89 -1.57
N ALA A 83 -8.76 -12.28 -1.74
CA ALA A 83 -8.25 -13.52 -1.19
C ALA A 83 -7.54 -13.21 0.13
N ILE A 84 -8.17 -13.56 1.25
CA ILE A 84 -7.53 -13.55 2.56
C ILE A 84 -6.79 -14.89 2.66
N HIS A 85 -5.47 -14.87 2.62
CA HIS A 85 -4.61 -16.03 2.90
C HIS A 85 -4.00 -15.94 4.30
#